data_AF-X0XR09-F1
#
_entry.id   AF-X0XR09-F1
#
_cell.length_a   1.000
_cell.length_b   1.000
_cell.length_c   1.000
_cell.angle_alpha   90.00
_cell.angle_beta   90.00
_cell.angle_gamma   90.00
#
_symmetry.space_group_name_H-M   'P 1'
#
loop_
_entity.id
_entity.type
_entity.pdbx_description
1 polymer ?
#
loop_
_entity_poly.entity_id
_entity_poly.type
_entity_poly.pdbx_seq_one_letter_code
_entity_poly.pdbx_strand_id
1 'polypeptide(L)'
;LYNPIGNLLRQELKAWDKKGAKKGKITGTVVIENHWRDGYEAGRTAYFVNPGGDLATLKDAYELSYGNVVGFDKKANARVAIRVLTRDGDKAYDKEEVYDSVGRMLNQYIDATDDEGKKIGTVGIRVYYKSQNLGKRGYEEGRESYFIYEEEVVEDGKPVKKVKTTKLSEGQVVSWKDGNPLVRIDVYIKDRDESGKVKMEEGKPKYKILYSKVELYNTIGQLLSQEVPTEKYRKDKDGNKVSTIDERGKITGEKVMLDV
;
A
#
# COMPACT_ATOMS: atom_id res chain seq x y z
N LEU A 1 2.34 18.08 15.22
CA LEU A 1 1.55 19.14 15.87
C LEU A 1 0.17 18.58 16.23
N TYR A 2 -0.26 18.76 17.47
CA TYR A 2 -1.58 18.36 17.94
C TYR A 2 -2.36 19.59 18.43
N ASN A 3 -3.69 19.57 18.33
CA ASN A 3 -4.54 20.59 18.94
C ASN A 3 -4.70 20.34 20.46
N PRO A 4 -5.30 21.29 21.23
CA PRO A 4 -5.45 21.16 22.69
C PRO A 4 -6.27 19.96 23.17
N ILE A 5 -7.10 19.37 22.29
CA ILE A 5 -7.91 18.18 22.60
C ILE A 5 -7.27 16.87 22.10
N GLY A 6 -6.03 16.93 21.62
CA GLY A 6 -5.24 15.75 21.25
C GLY A 6 -5.38 15.27 19.81
N ASN A 7 -5.97 16.06 18.92
CA ASN A 7 -6.09 15.72 17.51
C ASN A 7 -4.80 16.06 16.75
N LEU A 8 -4.32 15.15 15.90
CA LEU A 8 -3.17 15.41 15.04
C LEU A 8 -3.57 16.45 13.98
N LEU A 9 -2.96 17.63 14.04
CA LEU A 9 -3.17 18.72 13.08
C LEU A 9 -2.19 18.67 11.92
N ARG A 10 -0.94 18.33 12.23
CA ARG A 10 0.14 18.35 11.24
C ARG A 10 1.22 17.36 11.59
N GLN A 11 1.73 16.67 10.59
CA GLN A 11 2.84 15.75 10.70
C GLN A 11 3.93 16.16 9.72
N GLU A 12 5.18 16.07 10.16
CA GLU A 12 6.34 16.38 9.35
C GLU A 12 7.26 15.16 9.34
N LEU A 13 7.61 14.71 8.15
CA LEU A 13 8.38 13.50 7.90
C LEU A 13 9.56 13.84 7.01
N LYS A 14 10.77 13.69 7.54
CA LYS A 14 11.98 13.91 6.76
C LYS A 14 12.08 12.84 5.67
N ALA A 15 12.18 13.27 4.43
CA ALA A 15 12.55 12.43 3.31
C ALA A 15 14.08 12.34 3.26
N TRP A 16 14.59 11.12 3.08
CA TRP A 16 16.03 10.85 3.05
C TRP A 16 16.42 10.35 1.68
N ASP A 17 17.67 10.59 1.30
CA ASP A 17 18.24 9.89 0.16
C ASP A 17 18.31 8.36 0.43
N LYS A 18 18.68 7.60 -0.60
CA LYS A 18 18.80 6.13 -0.57
C LYS A 18 19.66 5.55 0.56
N LYS A 19 20.46 6.35 1.26
CA LYS A 19 21.26 5.89 2.41
C LYS A 19 20.47 5.92 3.73
N GLY A 20 19.25 6.47 3.72
CA GLY A 20 18.29 6.44 4.82
C GLY A 20 18.63 7.32 6.02
N ALA A 21 17.81 7.29 7.07
CA ALA A 21 17.86 8.25 8.18
C ALA A 21 19.17 8.29 9.00
N LYS A 22 19.97 7.21 8.99
CA LYS A 22 21.22 7.13 9.78
C LYS A 22 22.45 7.66 9.05
N LYS A 23 22.47 7.62 7.71
CA LYS A 23 23.66 7.92 6.89
C LYS A 23 23.37 8.78 5.66
N GLY A 24 22.10 9.01 5.37
CA GLY A 24 21.64 9.78 4.23
C GLY A 24 21.50 11.26 4.54
N LYS A 25 21.41 12.03 3.46
CA LYS A 25 21.05 13.44 3.54
C LYS A 25 19.54 13.58 3.44
N ILE A 26 19.01 14.59 4.12
CA ILE A 26 17.60 14.96 3.97
C ILE A 26 17.42 15.51 2.56
N THR A 27 16.51 14.91 1.79
CA THR A 27 16.17 15.30 0.42
C THR A 27 14.90 16.15 0.35
N GLY A 28 14.23 16.34 1.48
CA GLY A 28 13.06 17.20 1.65
C GLY A 28 12.28 16.81 2.90
N THR A 29 11.10 17.39 3.07
CA THR A 29 10.18 17.05 4.16
C THR A 29 8.79 16.85 3.60
N VAL A 30 8.19 15.68 3.84
CA VAL A 30 6.77 15.48 3.61
C VAL A 30 6.00 16.10 4.78
N VAL A 31 5.09 17.02 4.47
CA VAL A 31 4.19 17.64 5.43
C VAL A 31 2.79 17.12 5.17
N ILE A 32 2.12 16.60 6.19
CA ILE A 32 0.72 16.18 6.13
C ILE A 32 -0.06 17.09 7.06
N GLU A 33 -1.05 17.79 6.52
CA GLU A 33 -1.97 18.65 7.27
C GLU A 33 -3.33 17.98 7.32
N ASN A 34 -3.85 17.80 8.52
CA ASN A 34 -5.17 17.23 8.76
C ASN A 34 -6.17 18.36 8.96
N HIS A 35 -7.25 18.30 8.20
CA HIS A 35 -8.36 19.24 8.28
C HIS A 35 -9.40 18.68 9.23
N TRP A 36 -9.85 19.47 10.19
CA TRP A 36 -10.85 19.06 11.19
C TRP A 36 -12.10 19.92 11.06
N ARG A 37 -13.27 19.29 11.15
CA ARG A 37 -14.59 19.96 11.20
C ARG A 37 -15.43 19.28 12.26
N ASP A 38 -16.03 20.08 13.14
CA ASP A 38 -16.97 19.63 14.19
C ASP A 38 -16.44 18.48 15.07
N GLY A 39 -15.13 18.48 15.35
CA GLY A 39 -14.49 17.48 16.20
C GLY A 39 -14.03 16.19 15.49
N TYR A 40 -14.23 16.08 14.17
CA TYR A 40 -13.81 14.92 13.37
C TYR A 40 -12.81 15.34 12.26
N GLU A 41 -11.93 14.42 11.85
CA GLU A 41 -11.07 14.62 10.69
C GLU A 41 -11.97 14.74 9.45
N ALA A 42 -11.92 15.87 8.77
CA ALA A 42 -12.69 16.17 7.56
C ALA A 42 -11.91 15.84 6.29
N GLY A 43 -10.58 15.80 6.38
CA GLY A 43 -9.70 15.54 5.25
C GLY A 43 -8.24 15.70 5.60
N ARG A 44 -7.37 15.56 4.61
CA ARG A 44 -5.93 15.76 4.74
C ARG A 44 -5.32 16.25 3.43
N THR A 45 -4.26 17.03 3.54
CA THR A 45 -3.41 17.39 2.40
C THR A 45 -1.97 17.05 2.72
N ALA A 46 -1.26 16.47 1.75
CA ALA A 46 0.15 16.16 1.85
C ALA A 46 0.94 17.00 0.86
N TYR A 47 2.08 17.50 1.31
CA TYR A 47 3.01 18.33 0.55
C TYR A 47 4.41 17.74 0.65
N PHE A 48 5.24 17.96 -0.37
CA PHE A 48 6.67 17.77 -0.29
C PHE A 48 7.36 19.13 -0.30
N VAL A 49 8.06 19.46 0.79
CA VAL A 49 8.85 20.69 0.92
C VAL A 49 10.30 20.38 0.55
N ASN A 50 10.83 21.10 -0.44
CA ASN A 50 12.21 20.91 -0.90
C ASN A 50 13.25 21.25 0.19
N PRO A 51 14.49 20.74 0.09
CA PRO A 51 15.58 21.14 0.99
C PRO A 51 15.78 22.65 0.98
N GLY A 52 15.71 23.28 2.16
CA GLY A 52 15.83 24.73 2.30
C GLY A 52 14.51 25.50 2.17
N GLY A 53 13.41 24.83 1.84
CA GLY A 53 12.06 25.41 1.88
C GLY A 53 11.58 25.67 3.32
N ASP A 54 10.58 26.53 3.46
CA ASP A 54 10.00 26.86 4.77
C ASP A 54 8.82 25.95 5.07
N LEU A 55 8.96 25.15 6.14
CA LEU A 55 7.91 24.25 6.59
C LEU A 55 6.67 25.03 7.03
N ALA A 56 6.82 26.12 7.77
CA ALA A 56 5.67 26.84 8.36
C ALA A 56 4.76 27.45 7.30
N THR A 57 5.34 27.98 6.23
CA THR A 57 4.62 28.62 5.13
C THR A 57 4.43 27.73 3.91
N LEU A 58 4.97 26.52 3.92
CA LEU A 58 5.05 25.60 2.77
C LEU A 58 5.72 26.24 1.54
N LYS A 59 6.66 27.16 1.76
CA LYS A 59 7.44 27.78 0.68
C LYS A 59 8.33 26.72 0.01
N ASP A 60 8.39 26.77 -1.32
CA ASP A 60 9.11 25.80 -2.16
C ASP A 60 8.61 24.36 -1.96
N ALA A 61 7.31 24.21 -1.71
CA ALA A 61 6.62 22.93 -1.65
C ALA A 61 5.79 22.65 -2.90
N TYR A 62 5.53 21.38 -3.17
CA TYR A 62 4.49 20.95 -4.12
C TYR A 62 3.53 19.98 -3.43
N GLU A 63 2.27 20.03 -3.83
CA GLU A 63 1.22 19.17 -3.27
C GLU A 63 1.35 17.74 -3.81
N LEU A 64 1.36 16.76 -2.91
CA LEU A 64 1.43 15.33 -3.22
C LEU A 64 0.04 14.72 -3.32
N SER A 65 -0.88 15.14 -2.45
CA SER A 65 -2.23 14.60 -2.42
C SER A 65 -3.15 15.46 -1.58
N TYR A 66 -4.44 15.43 -1.88
CA TYR A 66 -5.49 15.94 -1.00
C TYR A 66 -6.63 14.93 -0.90
N GLY A 67 -7.31 14.90 0.24
CA GLY A 67 -8.42 13.99 0.43
C GLY A 67 -9.43 14.48 1.44
N ASN A 68 -10.66 13.99 1.30
CA ASN A 68 -11.80 14.33 2.14
C ASN A 68 -12.49 13.06 2.64
N VAL A 69 -13.05 13.14 3.85
CA VAL A 69 -13.94 12.10 4.34
C VAL A 69 -15.22 12.11 3.51
N VAL A 70 -15.51 10.99 2.87
CA VAL A 70 -16.70 10.79 2.01
C VAL A 70 -17.83 10.09 2.74
N GLY A 71 -17.57 9.56 3.94
CA GLY A 71 -18.59 8.97 4.80
C GLY A 71 -18.01 7.95 5.77
N PHE A 72 -18.89 7.20 6.40
CA PHE A 72 -18.54 6.12 7.32
C PHE A 72 -19.12 4.80 6.84
N ASP A 73 -18.39 3.71 7.04
CA ASP A 73 -18.91 2.37 6.76
C ASP A 73 -19.88 1.88 7.87
N LYS A 74 -20.44 0.69 7.70
CA LYS A 74 -21.39 0.10 8.68
C LYS A 74 -20.77 -0.14 10.07
N LYS A 75 -19.45 -0.08 10.21
CA LYS A 75 -18.70 -0.24 11.47
C LYS A 75 -18.21 1.11 12.00
N ALA A 76 -18.69 2.22 11.45
CA ALA A 76 -18.27 3.58 11.76
C ALA A 76 -16.78 3.85 11.44
N ASN A 77 -16.18 3.10 10.51
CA ASN A 77 -14.85 3.41 9.99
C ASN A 77 -14.95 4.56 8.99
N ALA A 78 -14.05 5.53 9.07
CA ALA A 78 -14.01 6.67 8.16
C ALA A 78 -13.55 6.22 6.77
N ARG A 79 -14.26 6.64 5.72
CA ARG A 79 -13.87 6.46 4.32
C ARG A 79 -13.35 7.78 3.79
N VAL A 80 -12.15 7.78 3.23
CA VAL A 80 -11.45 8.97 2.75
C VAL A 80 -11.14 8.82 1.28
N ALA A 81 -11.70 9.67 0.43
CA ALA A 81 -11.30 9.76 -0.97
C ALA A 81 -10.11 10.70 -1.10
N ILE A 82 -9.04 10.23 -1.73
CA ILE A 82 -7.76 10.93 -1.85
C ILE A 82 -7.37 10.99 -3.32
N ARG A 83 -7.09 12.19 -3.81
CA ARG A 83 -6.43 12.41 -5.10
C ARG A 83 -4.93 12.52 -4.88
N VAL A 84 -4.15 11.75 -5.63
CA VAL A 84 -2.69 11.82 -5.66
C VAL A 84 -2.26 12.56 -6.91
N LEU A 85 -1.29 13.45 -6.74
CA LEU A 85 -0.80 14.35 -7.77
C LEU A 85 0.61 13.95 -8.22
N THR A 86 0.93 14.28 -9.47
CA THR A 86 2.31 14.29 -9.97
C THR A 86 3.04 15.50 -9.38
N ARG A 87 4.35 15.56 -9.57
CA ARG A 87 5.16 16.71 -9.15
C ARG A 87 4.71 18.02 -9.80
N ASP A 88 4.16 17.95 -11.00
CA ASP A 88 3.70 19.11 -11.77
C ASP A 88 2.27 19.53 -11.40
N GLY A 89 1.63 18.81 -10.47
CA GLY A 89 0.27 19.08 -9.98
C GLY A 89 -0.83 18.39 -10.77
N ASP A 90 -0.49 17.63 -11.81
CA ASP A 90 -1.47 16.83 -12.55
C ASP A 90 -1.98 15.66 -11.71
N LYS A 91 -3.18 15.16 -12.03
CA LYS A 91 -3.70 13.96 -11.38
C LYS A 91 -2.85 12.74 -11.76
N ALA A 92 -2.23 12.10 -10.77
CA ALA A 92 -1.59 10.80 -10.94
C ALA A 92 -2.63 9.67 -10.86
N TYR A 93 -3.39 9.60 -9.77
CA TYR A 93 -4.48 8.64 -9.58
C TYR A 93 -5.39 9.06 -8.42
N ASP A 94 -6.58 8.48 -8.37
CA ASP A 94 -7.49 8.59 -7.23
C ASP A 94 -7.46 7.28 -6.42
N LYS A 95 -7.56 7.37 -5.10
CA LYS A 95 -7.68 6.22 -4.20
C LYS A 95 -8.70 6.49 -3.09
N GLU A 96 -9.25 5.43 -2.53
CA GLU A 96 -10.05 5.49 -1.31
C GLU A 96 -9.33 4.72 -0.19
N GLU A 97 -9.29 5.29 1.01
CA GLU A 97 -8.76 4.63 2.20
C GLU A 97 -9.84 4.54 3.28
N VAL A 98 -9.83 3.44 4.03
CA VAL A 98 -10.77 3.18 5.13
C VAL A 98 -9.99 3.11 6.42
N TYR A 99 -10.36 3.92 7.40
CA TYR A 99 -9.69 4.05 8.68
C TYR A 99 -10.60 3.66 9.84
N ASP A 100 -10.06 2.94 10.82
CA ASP A 100 -10.81 2.71 12.07
C ASP A 100 -10.92 3.97 12.94
N SER A 101 -11.67 3.85 14.03
CA SER A 101 -11.93 4.95 14.97
C SER A 101 -10.69 5.50 15.67
N VAL A 102 -9.56 4.78 15.65
CA VAL A 102 -8.28 5.23 16.23
C VAL A 102 -7.28 5.70 15.16
N GLY A 103 -7.72 5.82 13.90
CA GLY A 103 -6.95 6.35 12.78
C GLY A 103 -6.02 5.36 12.09
N ARG A 104 -6.25 4.04 12.24
CA ARG A 104 -5.48 3.00 11.55
C ARG A 104 -6.11 2.66 10.20
N MET A 105 -5.30 2.63 9.13
CA MET A 105 -5.78 2.27 7.78
C MET A 105 -6.10 0.79 7.71
N LEU A 106 -7.36 0.42 7.50
CA LEU A 106 -7.84 -0.96 7.36
C LEU A 106 -7.85 -1.43 5.91
N ASN A 107 -8.24 -0.55 4.98
CA ASN A 107 -8.29 -0.86 3.56
C ASN A 107 -7.86 0.34 2.72
N GLN A 108 -7.37 0.06 1.52
CA GLN A 108 -7.09 1.03 0.47
C GLN A 108 -7.58 0.45 -0.86
N TYR A 109 -8.17 1.29 -1.70
CA TYR A 109 -8.70 0.92 -3.00
C TYR A 109 -8.16 1.89 -4.04
N ILE A 110 -7.53 1.36 -5.07
CA ILE A 110 -6.95 2.13 -6.17
C ILE A 110 -7.57 1.61 -7.46
N ASP A 111 -8.14 2.49 -8.26
CA ASP A 111 -8.71 2.09 -9.54
C ASP A 111 -7.60 1.75 -10.53
N ALA A 112 -7.75 0.60 -11.18
CA ALA A 112 -6.87 0.18 -12.25
C ALA A 112 -7.51 0.57 -13.58
N THR A 113 -6.75 1.26 -14.41
CA THR A 113 -7.17 1.63 -15.76
C THR A 113 -6.32 0.92 -16.81
N ASP A 114 -6.89 0.68 -17.98
CA ASP A 114 -6.10 0.33 -19.16
C ASP A 114 -5.35 1.56 -19.73
N ASP A 115 -4.61 1.35 -20.82
CA ASP A 115 -3.81 2.39 -21.47
C ASP A 115 -4.67 3.54 -22.06
N GLU A 116 -5.98 3.31 -22.24
CA GLU A 116 -6.95 4.32 -22.68
C GLU A 116 -7.59 5.07 -21.50
N GLY A 117 -7.21 4.74 -20.26
CA GLY A 117 -7.74 5.36 -19.05
C GLY A 117 -9.10 4.82 -18.62
N LYS A 118 -9.60 3.74 -19.24
CA LYS A 118 -10.86 3.11 -18.84
C LYS A 118 -10.62 2.19 -17.65
N LYS A 119 -11.50 2.27 -16.65
CA LYS A 119 -11.44 1.40 -15.47
C LYS A 119 -11.64 -0.07 -15.85
N ILE A 120 -10.64 -0.90 -15.57
CA ILE A 120 -10.65 -2.35 -15.78
C ILE A 120 -10.84 -3.13 -14.46
N GLY A 121 -10.73 -2.45 -13.32
CA GLY A 121 -10.95 -3.05 -12.01
C GLY A 121 -10.46 -2.13 -10.90
N THR A 122 -10.29 -2.70 -9.71
CA THR A 122 -9.80 -2.03 -8.52
C THR A 122 -8.78 -2.92 -7.83
N VAL A 123 -7.61 -2.36 -7.54
CA VAL A 123 -6.64 -2.96 -6.63
C VAL A 123 -7.07 -2.62 -5.21
N GLY A 124 -7.43 -3.65 -4.43
CA GLY A 124 -7.74 -3.52 -3.02
C GLY A 124 -6.58 -4.00 -2.16
N ILE A 125 -6.14 -3.18 -1.21
CA ILE A 125 -5.17 -3.53 -0.18
C ILE A 125 -5.90 -3.57 1.16
N ARG A 126 -5.74 -4.66 1.90
CA ARG A 126 -6.25 -4.82 3.26
C ARG A 126 -5.09 -4.89 4.24
N VAL A 127 -5.20 -4.21 5.37
CA VAL A 127 -4.18 -4.18 6.41
C VAL A 127 -4.69 -4.89 7.66
N TYR A 128 -3.83 -5.70 8.26
CA TYR A 128 -4.12 -6.45 9.48
C TYR A 128 -3.31 -5.88 10.63
N TYR A 129 -3.96 -5.73 11.79
CA TYR A 129 -3.31 -5.26 13.02
C TYR A 129 -3.42 -6.31 14.11
N LYS A 130 -2.33 -6.54 14.83
CA LYS A 130 -2.35 -7.37 16.04
C LYS A 130 -2.81 -6.52 17.21
N SER A 131 -3.87 -6.95 17.88
CA SER A 131 -4.30 -6.34 19.14
C SER A 131 -3.32 -6.75 20.24
N GLN A 132 -2.59 -5.79 20.82
CA GLN A 132 -2.02 -6.02 22.15
C GLN A 132 -3.10 -5.72 23.20
N ASN A 133 -3.17 -6.56 24.22
CA ASN A 133 -4.02 -6.35 25.39
C ASN A 133 -3.95 -4.90 25.87
N LEU A 134 -5.13 -4.28 26.05
CA LEU A 134 -5.43 -3.10 26.87
C LEU A 134 -4.28 -2.08 27.03
N GLY A 135 -4.19 -1.11 26.11
CA GLY A 135 -3.51 0.16 26.37
C GLY A 135 -2.33 0.54 25.49
N LYS A 136 -1.90 -0.29 24.53
CA LYS A 136 -0.86 0.07 23.54
C LYS A 136 -1.42 0.01 22.11
N ARG A 137 -1.09 1.01 21.29
CA ARG A 137 -1.45 1.05 19.85
C ARG A 137 -0.98 -0.26 19.19
N GLY A 138 -1.93 -1.05 18.66
CA GLY A 138 -1.63 -2.28 17.93
C GLY A 138 -0.75 -1.98 16.71
N TYR A 139 0.20 -2.86 16.41
CA TYR A 139 1.08 -2.72 15.25
C TYR A 139 0.52 -3.49 14.06
N GLU A 140 0.86 -3.02 12.86
CA GLU A 140 0.54 -3.71 11.61
C GLU A 140 1.22 -5.09 11.59
N GLU A 141 0.47 -6.16 11.37
CA GLU A 141 0.96 -7.54 11.29
C GLU A 141 1.19 -7.96 9.84
N GLY A 142 0.44 -7.39 8.90
CA GLY A 142 0.56 -7.70 7.49
C GLY A 142 -0.41 -6.94 6.60
N ARG A 143 -0.27 -7.15 5.28
CA ARG A 143 -1.15 -6.61 4.25
C ARG A 143 -1.49 -7.67 3.23
N GLU A 144 -2.66 -7.60 2.62
CA GLU A 144 -2.98 -8.41 1.44
C GLU A 144 -3.45 -7.52 0.32
N SER A 145 -3.05 -7.83 -0.90
CA SER A 145 -3.53 -7.14 -2.09
C SER A 145 -4.32 -8.07 -3.00
N TYR A 146 -5.35 -7.51 -3.61
CA TYR A 146 -6.33 -8.20 -4.43
C TYR A 146 -6.68 -7.35 -5.64
N PHE A 147 -6.95 -8.00 -6.76
CA PHE A 147 -7.57 -7.38 -7.92
C PHE A 147 -9.04 -7.74 -7.97
N ILE A 148 -9.90 -6.73 -7.99
CA ILE A 148 -11.36 -6.86 -8.02
C ILE A 148 -11.83 -6.36 -9.39
N TYR A 149 -12.53 -7.20 -10.15
CA TYR A 149 -13.03 -6.84 -11.48
C TYR A 149 -14.41 -7.45 -11.74
N GLU A 150 -15.16 -6.84 -12.64
CA GLU A 150 -16.40 -7.40 -13.15
C GLU A 150 -16.11 -8.23 -14.40
N GLU A 151 -16.61 -9.47 -14.41
CA GLU A 151 -16.57 -10.35 -15.57
C GLU A 151 -18.00 -10.59 -16.04
N GLU A 152 -18.25 -10.44 -17.34
CA GLU A 152 -19.51 -10.85 -17.93
C GLU A 152 -19.44 -12.35 -18.26
N VAL A 153 -20.34 -13.12 -17.65
CA VAL A 153 -20.48 -14.56 -17.92
C VAL A 153 -21.88 -14.83 -18.45
N VAL A 154 -22.00 -15.84 -19.32
CA VAL A 154 -23.32 -16.28 -19.81
C VAL A 154 -23.85 -17.35 -18.86
N GLU A 155 -24.94 -17.05 -18.16
CA GLU A 155 -25.70 -18.03 -17.36
C GLU A 155 -27.11 -18.14 -17.94
N ASP A 156 -27.54 -19.37 -18.22
CA ASP A 156 -28.85 -19.66 -18.83
C ASP A 156 -29.12 -18.85 -20.11
N GLY A 157 -28.09 -18.64 -20.92
CA GLY A 157 -28.16 -17.89 -22.18
C GLY A 157 -28.25 -16.37 -22.01
N LYS A 158 -28.10 -15.83 -20.80
CA LYS A 158 -28.13 -14.39 -20.51
C LYS A 158 -26.78 -13.89 -19.99
N PRO A 159 -26.32 -12.70 -20.40
CA PRO A 159 -25.13 -12.09 -19.83
C PRO A 159 -25.43 -11.64 -18.39
N VAL A 160 -24.59 -12.09 -17.46
CA VAL A 160 -24.62 -11.73 -16.04
C VAL A 160 -23.25 -11.21 -15.65
N LYS A 161 -23.22 -10.03 -15.03
CA LYS A 161 -21.99 -9.47 -14.45
C LYS A 161 -21.70 -10.12 -13.11
N LYS A 162 -20.52 -10.72 -12.95
CA LYS A 162 -20.03 -11.28 -11.69
C LYS A 162 -18.78 -10.54 -11.22
N VAL A 163 -18.77 -10.18 -9.95
CA VAL A 163 -17.56 -9.66 -9.31
C VAL A 163 -16.61 -10.83 -9.05
N LYS A 164 -15.39 -10.71 -9.56
CA LYS A 164 -14.29 -11.65 -9.35
C LYS A 164 -13.20 -10.97 -8.54
N THR A 165 -12.60 -11.74 -7.64
CA THR A 165 -11.46 -11.30 -6.83
C THR A 165 -10.28 -12.24 -7.07
N THR A 166 -9.14 -11.68 -7.45
CA THR A 166 -7.88 -12.42 -7.60
C THR A 166 -6.91 -11.95 -6.54
N LYS A 167 -6.36 -12.87 -5.73
CA LYS A 167 -5.31 -12.53 -4.76
C LYS A 167 -4.02 -12.23 -5.54
N LEU A 168 -3.45 -11.06 -5.30
CA LEU A 168 -2.22 -10.60 -5.94
C LEU A 168 -1.01 -10.83 -5.03
N SER A 169 -1.14 -10.45 -3.75
CA SER A 169 -0.05 -10.61 -2.80
C SER A 169 -0.51 -10.76 -1.35
N GLU A 170 0.39 -11.28 -0.52
CA GLU A 170 0.26 -11.31 0.94
C GLU A 170 1.58 -10.86 1.55
N GLY A 171 1.48 -9.99 2.54
CA GLY A 171 2.57 -9.30 3.19
C GLY A 171 2.56 -9.59 4.68
N GLN A 172 3.72 -9.91 5.23
CA GLN A 172 3.91 -10.17 6.65
C GLN A 172 5.12 -9.38 7.15
N VAL A 173 4.98 -8.72 8.30
CA VAL A 173 6.11 -8.05 8.94
C VAL A 173 7.10 -9.12 9.39
N VAL A 174 8.31 -9.09 8.82
CA VAL A 174 9.37 -10.07 9.14
C VAL A 174 10.42 -9.50 10.08
N SER A 175 10.68 -8.19 10.01
CA SER A 175 11.61 -7.54 10.93
C SER A 175 11.35 -6.03 11.00
N TRP A 176 12.13 -5.33 11.82
CA TRP A 176 12.11 -3.87 11.92
C TRP A 176 13.50 -3.34 11.60
N LYS A 177 13.58 -2.33 10.73
CA LYS A 177 14.82 -1.67 10.36
C LYS A 177 14.69 -0.18 10.65
N ASP A 178 15.48 0.33 11.58
CA ASP A 178 15.48 1.76 11.94
C ASP A 178 14.10 2.31 12.36
N GLY A 179 13.31 1.50 13.09
CA GLY A 179 11.97 1.86 13.53
C GLY A 179 10.88 1.72 12.46
N ASN A 180 11.25 1.27 11.26
CA ASN A 180 10.37 1.09 10.11
C ASN A 180 10.10 -0.41 9.89
N PRO A 181 8.83 -0.84 9.72
CA PRO A 181 8.51 -2.24 9.45
C PRO A 181 9.09 -2.70 8.11
N LEU A 182 9.82 -3.82 8.16
CA LEU A 182 10.27 -4.56 7.00
C LEU A 182 9.30 -5.71 6.74
N VAL A 183 8.64 -5.67 5.59
CA VAL A 183 7.54 -6.55 5.24
C VAL A 183 7.97 -7.46 4.10
N ARG A 184 7.88 -8.78 4.30
CA ARG A 184 7.99 -9.75 3.20
C ARG A 184 6.65 -9.81 2.50
N ILE A 185 6.65 -9.62 1.19
CA ILE A 185 5.48 -9.77 0.33
C ILE A 185 5.66 -11.00 -0.57
N ASP A 186 4.79 -11.98 -0.43
CA ASP A 186 4.65 -13.09 -1.37
C ASP A 186 3.66 -12.68 -2.48
N VAL A 187 4.11 -12.73 -3.73
CA VAL A 187 3.30 -12.42 -4.92
C VAL A 187 2.84 -13.72 -5.55
N TYR A 188 1.55 -13.80 -5.88
CA TYR A 188 0.92 -15.04 -6.33
C TYR A 188 0.62 -15.04 -7.82
N ILE A 189 0.62 -16.25 -8.40
CA ILE A 189 0.06 -16.52 -9.72
C ILE A 189 -0.88 -17.72 -9.61
N LYS A 190 -1.94 -17.74 -10.43
CA LYS A 190 -2.84 -18.90 -10.54
C LYS A 190 -2.02 -20.12 -10.95
N ASP A 191 -2.15 -21.22 -10.20
CA ASP A 191 -1.53 -22.48 -10.59
C ASP A 191 -2.31 -23.09 -11.74
N ARG A 192 -1.59 -23.56 -12.76
CA ARG A 192 -2.18 -24.13 -13.97
C ARG A 192 -1.68 -25.55 -14.16
N ASP A 193 -2.51 -26.42 -14.72
CA ASP A 193 -2.10 -27.74 -15.17
C ASP A 193 -1.33 -27.66 -16.50
N GLU A 194 -0.87 -28.81 -17.00
CA GLU A 194 -0.13 -28.92 -18.27
C GLU A 194 -0.93 -28.44 -19.49
N SER A 195 -2.26 -28.44 -19.40
CA SER A 195 -3.17 -27.93 -20.43
C SER A 195 -3.41 -26.42 -20.34
N GLY A 196 -2.82 -25.75 -19.33
CA GLY A 196 -3.00 -24.33 -19.08
C GLY A 196 -4.29 -23.98 -18.34
N LYS A 197 -5.09 -24.96 -17.88
CA LYS A 197 -6.30 -24.69 -17.07
C LYS A 197 -5.91 -24.41 -15.63
N VAL A 198 -6.61 -23.46 -15.00
CA VAL A 198 -6.37 -23.09 -13.59
C VAL A 198 -6.80 -24.24 -12.69
N LYS A 199 -5.89 -24.72 -11.84
CA LYS A 199 -6.19 -25.73 -10.84
C LYS A 199 -7.10 -25.14 -9.76
N MET A 200 -8.04 -25.95 -9.29
CA MET A 200 -8.99 -25.58 -8.25
C MET A 200 -8.71 -26.41 -7.00
N GLU A 201 -8.83 -25.80 -5.82
CA GLU A 201 -8.70 -26.42 -4.51
C GLU A 201 -9.84 -25.91 -3.63
N GLU A 202 -10.66 -26.82 -3.08
CA GLU A 202 -11.87 -26.48 -2.30
C GLU A 202 -12.80 -25.48 -3.01
N GLY A 203 -12.96 -25.62 -4.33
CA GLY A 203 -13.81 -24.74 -5.14
C GLY A 203 -13.24 -23.34 -5.40
N LYS A 204 -11.99 -23.06 -5.01
CA LYS A 204 -11.29 -21.79 -5.25
C LYS A 204 -10.08 -22.00 -6.16
N PRO A 205 -9.66 -20.98 -6.95
CA PRO A 205 -8.42 -21.05 -7.69
C PRO A 205 -7.24 -21.33 -6.76
N LYS A 206 -6.44 -22.34 -7.09
CA LYS A 206 -5.18 -22.62 -6.41
C LYS A 206 -4.13 -21.61 -6.87
N TYR A 207 -3.38 -21.06 -5.93
CA TYR A 207 -2.32 -20.10 -6.20
C TYR A 207 -0.98 -20.70 -5.81
N LYS A 208 0.06 -20.39 -6.59
CA LYS A 208 1.45 -20.63 -6.22
C LYS A 208 2.18 -19.32 -6.10
N ILE A 209 3.15 -19.27 -5.20
CA ILE A 209 4.03 -18.10 -5.07
C ILE A 209 4.83 -17.96 -6.36
N LEU A 210 4.71 -16.81 -7.01
CA LEU A 210 5.50 -16.44 -8.19
C LEU A 210 6.90 -15.99 -7.77
N TYR A 211 6.98 -15.08 -6.80
CA TYR A 211 8.20 -14.65 -6.14
C TYR A 211 7.86 -14.01 -4.79
N SER A 212 8.89 -13.77 -3.98
CA SER A 212 8.77 -12.97 -2.77
C SER A 212 9.63 -11.71 -2.89
N LYS A 213 9.11 -10.56 -2.47
CA LYS A 213 9.83 -9.29 -2.37
C LYS A 213 9.86 -8.80 -0.93
N VAL A 214 10.71 -7.82 -0.65
CA VAL A 214 10.78 -7.18 0.66
C VAL A 214 10.51 -5.70 0.49
N GLU A 215 9.67 -5.15 1.34
CA GLU A 215 9.29 -3.75 1.33
C GLU A 215 9.58 -3.15 2.70
N LEU A 216 10.25 -2.00 2.71
CA LEU A 216 10.45 -1.21 3.92
C LEU A 216 9.41 -0.10 3.92
N TYR A 217 8.56 -0.07 4.93
CA TYR A 217 7.57 0.99 5.09
C TYR A 217 7.94 1.89 6.24
N ASN A 218 7.64 3.18 6.17
CA ASN A 218 7.71 4.03 7.35
C ASN A 218 6.54 3.77 8.31
N THR A 219 6.60 4.40 9.49
CA THR A 219 5.61 4.21 10.56
C THR A 219 4.19 4.68 10.23
N ILE A 220 3.98 5.37 9.11
CA ILE A 220 2.65 5.74 8.60
C ILE A 220 2.23 4.94 7.37
N GLY A 221 3.03 3.94 6.97
CA GLY A 221 2.68 3.03 5.89
C GLY A 221 3.07 3.48 4.48
N GLN A 222 3.93 4.50 4.33
CA GLN A 222 4.54 4.86 3.04
C GLN A 222 5.70 3.90 2.72
N LEU A 223 5.75 3.41 1.48
CA LEU A 223 6.84 2.57 0.99
C LEU A 223 8.11 3.42 0.84
N LEU A 224 9.17 3.06 1.56
CA LEU A 224 10.48 3.73 1.50
C LEU A 224 11.42 3.06 0.50
N SER A 225 11.39 1.73 0.44
CA SER A 225 12.17 0.98 -0.54
C SER A 225 11.58 -0.40 -0.73
N GLN A 226 11.88 -0.98 -1.90
CA GLN A 226 11.46 -2.30 -2.27
C GLN A 226 12.64 -3.07 -2.85
N GLU A 227 12.90 -4.25 -2.32
CA GLU A 227 13.85 -5.20 -2.88
C GLU A 227 13.08 -6.31 -3.61
N VAL A 228 13.35 -6.46 -4.91
CA VAL A 228 12.70 -7.48 -5.76
C VAL A 228 13.76 -8.41 -6.33
N PRO A 229 13.58 -9.74 -6.25
CA PRO A 229 14.45 -10.66 -6.99
C PRO A 229 14.37 -10.38 -8.50
N THR A 230 15.53 -10.42 -9.18
CA THR A 230 15.56 -10.31 -10.65
C THR A 230 14.85 -11.51 -11.29
N GLU A 231 14.38 -11.38 -12.53
CA GLU A 231 13.60 -12.45 -13.19
C GLU A 231 14.29 -13.80 -13.17
N LYS A 232 15.62 -13.83 -13.37
CA LYS A 232 16.47 -15.02 -13.29
C LYS A 232 16.43 -15.74 -11.94
N TYR A 233 16.09 -15.04 -10.86
CA TYR A 233 16.03 -15.58 -9.49
C TYR A 233 14.61 -15.67 -8.93
N ARG A 234 13.59 -15.27 -9.70
CA ARG A 234 12.18 -15.48 -9.32
C ARG A 234 11.82 -16.96 -9.39
N LYS A 235 12.24 -17.63 -10.47
CA LYS A 235 12.01 -19.06 -10.72
C LYS A 235 13.18 -19.68 -11.49
N ASP A 236 13.48 -20.95 -11.24
CA ASP A 236 14.33 -21.73 -12.12
C ASP A 236 13.56 -22.17 -13.38
N LYS A 237 14.26 -22.83 -14.29
CA LYS A 237 13.74 -23.37 -15.55
C LYS A 237 12.56 -24.34 -15.36
N ASP A 238 12.42 -24.92 -14.16
CA ASP A 238 11.37 -25.89 -13.81
C ASP A 238 10.21 -25.20 -13.04
N GLY A 239 10.28 -23.88 -12.89
CA GLY A 239 9.27 -23.07 -12.23
C GLY A 239 9.33 -23.09 -10.70
N ASN A 240 10.37 -23.68 -10.11
CA ASN A 240 10.59 -23.73 -8.67
C ASN A 240 11.20 -22.42 -8.16
N LYS A 241 10.89 -22.08 -6.92
CA LYS A 241 11.36 -20.86 -6.25
C LYS A 241 12.87 -20.93 -6.03
N VAL A 242 13.60 -19.94 -6.54
CA VAL A 242 15.07 -19.83 -6.35
C VAL A 242 15.40 -18.82 -5.25
N SER A 243 14.69 -17.68 -5.19
CA SER A 243 14.89 -16.68 -4.14
C SER A 243 14.20 -17.08 -2.84
N THR A 244 14.95 -17.31 -1.76
CA THR A 244 14.40 -17.41 -0.40
C THR A 244 14.58 -16.08 0.33
N ILE A 245 13.57 -15.66 1.10
CA ILE A 245 13.72 -14.56 2.04
C ILE A 245 14.00 -15.21 3.39
N ASP A 246 15.15 -14.90 3.99
CA ASP A 246 15.48 -15.39 5.32
C ASP A 246 14.57 -14.74 6.39
N GLU A 247 14.64 -15.26 7.61
CA GLU A 247 13.86 -14.80 8.76
C GLU A 247 14.08 -13.32 9.10
N ARG A 248 15.13 -12.70 8.55
CA ARG A 248 15.51 -11.31 8.78
C ARG A 248 15.06 -10.39 7.65
N GLY A 249 14.39 -10.94 6.62
CA GLY A 249 13.93 -10.19 5.46
C GLY A 249 15.02 -9.96 4.41
N LYS A 250 16.04 -10.83 4.33
CA LYS A 250 17.06 -10.75 3.28
C LYS A 250 16.72 -11.71 2.14
N ILE A 251 16.59 -11.17 0.92
CA ILE A 251 16.49 -11.99 -0.30
C ILE A 251 17.85 -12.66 -0.56
N THR A 252 17.84 -13.99 -0.73
CA THR A 252 18.97 -14.76 -1.26
C THR A 252 18.98 -14.68 -2.79
N GLY A 253 20.13 -14.38 -3.38
CA GLY A 253 20.30 -14.21 -4.83
C GLY A 253 20.47 -12.76 -5.30
N GLU A 254 20.40 -12.57 -6.63
CA GLU A 254 20.50 -11.25 -7.27
C GLU A 254 19.17 -10.50 -7.17
N LYS A 255 19.23 -9.21 -6.82
CA LYS A 255 18.06 -8.38 -6.54
C LYS A 255 18.21 -6.99 -7.11
N VAL A 256 17.08 -6.39 -7.44
CA VAL A 256 16.97 -4.97 -7.77
C VAL A 256 16.41 -4.25 -6.55
N MET A 257 17.10 -3.18 -6.15
CA MET A 257 16.61 -2.24 -5.15
C MET A 257 15.92 -1.10 -5.90
N LEU A 258 14.63 -0.90 -5.60
CA LEU A 258 13.84 0.21 -6.06
C LEU A 258 13.63 1.13 -4.87
N ASP A 259 14.27 2.29 -4.91
CA ASP A 259 14.00 3.39 -3.97
C ASP A 259 12.80 4.18 -4.51
N VAL A 260 11.81 4.43 -3.65
CA VAL A 260 10.54 5.08 -4.00
C VAL A 260 10.56 6.55 -3.60
#